data_AF-A0A6I2R115-F1
#
_entry.id   AF-A0A6I2R115-F1
#
_cell.length_a   1.000
_cell.length_b   1.000
_cell.length_c   1.000
_cell.angle_alpha   90.00
_cell.angle_beta   90.00
_cell.angle_gamma   90.00
#
_symmetry.space_group_name_H-M   'P 1'
#
loop_
_entity.id
_entity.type
_entity.pdbx_description
1 polymer ?
#
loop_
_entity_poly.entity_id
_entity_poly.type
_entity_poly.pdbx_seq_one_letter_code
_entity_poly.pdbx_strand_id
1 'polypeptide(L)'
;MLTCAAIQCSGRKRCWGYMEKRKELVRKRGLFSHAPKKIRSIHPAYNICEEGCFMTHMSAEEYRNMNSKKKKISKYRSRYIYVYEDGLASEQKDLTGHGAIVRKYDSKKEYARHKELELLERGGAISDLKWQVRLLLQEGFTDGDGKKVRPIYYNADFTYIQDDREVVEDVKGIDRYTGKIRTTEAFQLKWKLLRARYPNKSFRIF
;
A
#
# COMPACT_ATOMS: atom_id res chain seq x y z
N MET A 1 4.39 -59.54 33.04
CA MET A 1 2.99 -59.93 33.31
C MET A 1 2.35 -58.78 34.07
N LEU A 2 1.22 -58.14 33.73
CA LEU A 2 0.21 -58.32 32.69
C LEU A 2 -0.05 -56.95 32.02
N THR A 3 -0.53 -57.03 30.77
CA THR A 3 -1.04 -55.94 29.93
C THR A 3 -2.24 -55.20 30.53
N CYS A 4 -2.32 -53.88 30.35
CA CYS A 4 -3.59 -53.15 30.40
C CYS A 4 -3.73 -52.27 29.15
N ALA A 5 -4.94 -52.24 28.60
CA ALA A 5 -5.22 -52.13 27.17
C ALA A 5 -5.00 -50.72 26.55
N ALA A 6 -4.55 -50.72 25.31
CA ALA A 6 -4.62 -49.58 24.42
C ALA A 6 -6.09 -49.30 24.05
N ILE A 7 -6.63 -48.17 24.50
CA ILE A 7 -7.85 -47.60 23.92
C ILE A 7 -7.42 -46.62 22.83
N GLN A 8 -7.40 -47.11 21.59
CA GLN A 8 -7.42 -46.24 20.43
C GLN A 8 -8.78 -45.52 20.42
N CYS A 9 -8.76 -44.19 20.54
CA CYS A 9 -9.93 -43.36 20.23
C CYS A 9 -9.51 -42.29 19.23
N SER A 10 -9.80 -42.61 17.97
CA SER A 10 -9.80 -41.75 16.81
C SER A 10 -10.84 -40.62 16.95
N GLY A 11 -10.52 -39.43 16.43
CA GLY A 11 -11.51 -38.53 15.83
C GLY A 11 -12.32 -37.59 16.74
N ARG A 12 -12.03 -36.28 16.61
CA ARG A 12 -12.96 -35.17 16.29
C ARG A 12 -14.34 -35.02 16.97
N LYS A 13 -14.65 -35.69 18.09
CA LYS A 13 -16.00 -35.64 18.71
C LYS A 13 -16.10 -35.03 20.11
N ARG A 14 -15.13 -34.21 20.55
CA ARG A 14 -15.19 -33.56 21.89
C ARG A 14 -15.41 -32.04 21.92
N CYS A 15 -15.67 -31.38 20.78
CA CYS A 15 -15.93 -29.93 20.74
C CYS A 15 -17.41 -29.52 20.55
N TRP A 16 -18.33 -30.45 20.26
CA TRP A 16 -19.73 -30.10 20.02
C TRP A 16 -20.56 -29.90 21.31
N GLY A 17 -20.28 -30.67 22.36
CA GLY A 17 -21.03 -30.56 23.63
C GLY A 17 -20.91 -29.20 24.35
N TYR A 18 -19.89 -28.40 24.03
CA TYR A 18 -19.69 -27.07 24.61
C TYR A 18 -20.44 -25.95 23.87
N MET A 19 -20.84 -26.16 22.61
CA MET A 19 -21.57 -25.16 21.81
C MET A 19 -23.07 -25.16 22.07
N GLU A 20 -23.69 -26.34 22.25
CA GLU A 20 -25.14 -26.43 22.53
C GLU A 20 -25.51 -25.76 23.86
N LYS A 21 -24.73 -25.98 24.93
CA LYS A 21 -24.96 -25.32 26.25
C LYS A 21 -24.91 -23.79 26.18
N ARG A 22 -24.16 -23.22 25.24
CA ARG A 22 -24.02 -21.76 25.09
C ARG A 22 -25.17 -21.13 24.31
N LYS A 23 -25.76 -21.86 23.35
CA LYS A 23 -26.97 -21.41 22.62
C LYS A 23 -28.18 -21.31 23.56
N GLU A 24 -28.29 -22.22 24.52
CA GLU A 24 -29.39 -22.22 25.49
C GLU A 24 -29.31 -21.05 26.50
N LEU A 25 -28.10 -20.64 26.87
CA LEU A 25 -27.84 -19.47 27.72
C LEU A 25 -28.16 -18.13 27.02
N VAL A 26 -27.94 -18.03 25.71
CA VAL A 26 -28.26 -16.83 24.92
C VAL A 26 -29.77 -16.68 24.72
N ARG A 27 -30.51 -17.79 24.58
CA ARG A 27 -31.97 -17.77 24.38
C ARG A 27 -32.76 -17.37 25.63
N LYS A 28 -32.24 -17.63 26.84
CA LYS A 28 -32.91 -17.30 28.12
C LYS A 28 -32.63 -15.89 28.67
N ARG A 29 -31.65 -15.14 28.13
CA ARG A 29 -31.22 -13.85 28.73
C ARG A 29 -31.23 -12.64 27.80
N GLY A 30 -31.83 -12.72 26.61
CA GLY A 30 -32.10 -11.54 25.78
C GLY A 30 -30.89 -10.63 25.51
N LEU A 31 -29.70 -11.20 25.37
CA LEU A 31 -28.47 -10.44 25.11
C LEU A 31 -28.15 -10.51 23.62
N PHE A 32 -28.35 -9.39 22.92
CA PHE A 32 -27.89 -9.17 21.55
C PHE A 32 -26.38 -9.39 21.47
N SER A 33 -25.94 -10.32 20.60
CA SER A 33 -24.52 -10.46 20.26
C SER A 33 -24.33 -10.30 18.76
N HIS A 34 -23.41 -9.40 18.41
CA HIS A 34 -22.95 -9.19 17.05
C HIS A 34 -22.39 -10.49 16.47
N ALA A 35 -22.72 -10.77 15.21
CA ALA A 35 -22.28 -11.94 14.46
C ALA A 35 -20.74 -12.12 14.53
N PRO A 36 -20.23 -13.37 14.64
CA PRO A 36 -18.82 -13.63 14.78
C PRO A 36 -18.07 -13.30 13.48
N LYS A 37 -17.12 -12.37 13.56
CA LYS A 37 -16.11 -12.15 12.53
C LYS A 37 -15.37 -13.47 12.31
N LYS A 38 -15.39 -13.93 11.06
CA LYS A 38 -14.55 -14.97 10.43
C LYS A 38 -13.29 -15.23 11.26
N ILE A 39 -13.15 -16.44 11.80
CA ILE A 39 -11.98 -16.91 12.55
C ILE A 39 -10.75 -16.67 11.67
N ARG A 40 -10.03 -15.58 11.93
CA ARG A 40 -8.68 -15.37 11.44
C ARG A 40 -7.79 -16.32 12.24
N SER A 41 -7.02 -17.13 11.52
CA SER A 41 -5.81 -17.83 11.95
C SER A 41 -5.53 -17.78 13.46
N ILE A 42 -5.62 -18.95 14.11
CA ILE A 42 -5.13 -19.19 15.46
C ILE A 42 -3.77 -18.46 15.61
N HIS A 43 -3.71 -17.51 16.55
CA HIS A 43 -2.50 -16.80 16.93
C HIS A 43 -1.35 -17.81 17.15
N PRO A 44 -0.09 -17.53 16.73
CA PRO A 44 1.03 -18.45 16.90
C PRO A 44 1.57 -18.46 18.35
N ALA A 45 0.69 -18.36 19.34
CA ALA A 45 1.04 -18.38 20.76
C ALA A 45 0.86 -19.77 21.40
N TYR A 46 0.57 -20.81 20.60
CA TYR A 46 0.46 -22.18 21.10
C TYR A 46 1.29 -23.11 20.23
N ASN A 47 2.60 -23.12 20.50
CA ASN A 47 3.41 -24.29 20.17
C ASN A 47 3.04 -25.37 21.20
N ILE A 48 2.40 -26.43 20.73
CA ILE A 48 2.30 -27.67 21.49
C ILE A 48 3.70 -28.30 21.39
N CYS A 49 4.57 -27.96 22.34
CA CYS A 49 5.79 -28.71 22.58
C CYS A 49 5.45 -29.79 23.60
N GLU A 50 5.34 -31.04 23.15
CA GLU A 50 5.61 -32.17 24.03
C GLU A 50 7.11 -32.09 24.38
N GLU A 51 7.42 -32.31 25.66
CA GLU A 51 8.70 -32.05 26.36
C GLU A 51 8.86 -30.62 26.95
N GLY A 52 8.62 -30.52 28.26
CA GLY A 52 9.20 -29.51 29.16
C GLY A 52 9.03 -28.03 28.76
N CYS A 53 7.79 -27.53 28.73
CA CYS A 53 7.51 -26.12 28.42
C CYS A 53 7.89 -25.20 29.61
N PHE A 54 9.13 -24.70 29.64
CA PHE A 54 9.48 -23.53 30.44
C PHE A 54 8.73 -22.31 29.88
N MET A 55 7.65 -21.92 30.54
CA MET A 55 6.93 -20.70 30.18
C MET A 55 7.78 -19.50 30.59
N THR A 56 8.50 -18.91 29.64
CA THR A 56 9.13 -17.61 29.83
C THR A 56 8.01 -16.57 30.01
N HIS A 57 7.66 -16.28 31.26
CA HIS A 57 6.75 -15.18 31.60
C HIS A 57 7.50 -13.87 31.35
N MET A 58 7.32 -13.31 30.15
CA MET A 58 7.79 -11.95 29.89
C MET A 58 6.90 -10.95 30.60
N SER A 59 7.49 -9.97 31.28
CA SER A 59 6.72 -8.90 31.93
C SER A 59 6.01 -8.03 30.89
N ALA A 60 4.94 -7.33 31.30
CA ALA A 60 4.25 -6.39 30.42
C ALA A 60 5.20 -5.28 29.90
N GLU A 61 6.23 -4.94 30.67
CA GLU A 61 7.27 -3.98 30.28
C GLU A 61 8.23 -4.58 29.26
N GLU A 62 8.65 -5.83 29.43
CA GLU A 62 9.49 -6.55 28.45
C GLU A 62 8.76 -6.71 27.11
N TYR A 63 7.46 -7.02 27.15
CA TYR A 63 6.61 -7.10 25.96
C TYR A 63 6.46 -5.73 25.27
N ARG A 64 6.27 -4.65 26.03
CA ARG A 64 6.24 -3.27 25.51
C ARG A 64 7.59 -2.87 24.91
N ASN A 65 8.71 -3.21 25.54
CA ASN A 65 10.05 -2.91 25.05
C ASN A 65 10.42 -3.69 23.78
N MET A 66 9.94 -4.93 23.63
CA MET A 66 10.11 -5.68 22.38
C MET A 66 9.28 -5.10 21.23
N ASN A 67 8.06 -4.63 21.52
CA ASN A 67 7.15 -4.09 20.50
C ASN A 67 7.40 -2.61 20.18
N SER A 68 7.97 -1.81 21.09
CA SER A 68 8.32 -0.40 20.85
C SER A 68 9.44 -0.27 19.81
N LYS A 69 10.33 -1.27 19.70
CA LYS A 69 11.43 -1.32 18.72
C LYS A 69 11.01 -1.82 17.33
N LYS A 70 9.85 -2.46 17.17
CA LYS A 70 9.35 -2.91 15.86
C LYS A 70 8.64 -1.76 15.15
N LYS A 71 9.40 -0.95 14.41
CA LYS A 71 8.82 0.04 13.49
C LYS A 71 7.91 -0.69 12.50
N LYS A 72 6.60 -0.38 12.51
CA LYS A 72 5.64 -0.95 11.55
C LYS A 72 6.11 -0.63 10.14
N ILE A 73 6.57 -1.66 9.42
CA ILE A 73 6.93 -1.52 8.01
C ILE A 73 5.64 -1.27 7.25
N SER A 74 5.54 -0.14 6.55
CA SER A 74 4.39 0.13 5.70
C SER A 74 4.23 -1.01 4.70
N LYS A 75 2.99 -1.49 4.51
CA LYS A 75 2.66 -2.56 3.54
C LYS A 75 3.25 -2.28 2.15
N TYR A 76 3.45 -1.00 1.84
CA TYR A 76 4.06 -0.52 0.62
C TYR A 76 5.30 0.31 0.96
N ARG A 77 6.49 -0.19 0.60
CA ARG A 77 7.78 0.47 0.83
C ARG A 77 8.16 1.28 -0.41
N SER A 78 7.39 2.34 -0.74
CA SER A 78 7.87 3.32 -1.72
C SER A 78 9.11 3.99 -1.13
N ARG A 79 10.21 3.95 -1.87
CA ARG A 79 11.49 4.56 -1.47
C ARG A 79 11.73 5.74 -2.39
N TYR A 80 11.78 6.92 -1.80
CA TYR A 80 12.15 8.15 -2.48
C TYR A 80 13.55 8.02 -3.06
N ILE A 81 13.82 8.75 -4.15
CA ILE A 81 15.16 8.93 -4.71
C ILE A 81 15.48 10.41 -4.72
N TYR A 82 16.62 10.77 -4.13
CA TYR A 82 17.16 12.12 -4.07
C TYR A 82 18.31 12.22 -5.05
N VAL A 83 18.26 13.21 -5.92
CA VAL A 83 19.33 13.54 -6.86
C VAL A 83 20.03 14.79 -6.36
N TYR A 84 21.33 14.68 -6.17
CA TYR A 84 22.20 15.73 -5.66
C TYR A 84 22.84 16.54 -6.80
N GLU A 85 23.48 17.66 -6.47
CA GLU A 85 24.09 18.59 -7.43
C GLU A 85 25.19 17.95 -8.28
N ASP A 86 25.96 17.03 -7.69
CA ASP A 86 26.99 16.26 -8.37
C ASP A 86 26.43 15.18 -9.32
N GLY A 87 25.10 15.04 -9.38
CA GLY A 87 24.40 14.04 -10.17
C GLY A 87 24.23 12.69 -9.46
N LEU A 88 24.70 12.53 -8.22
CA LEU A 88 24.48 11.30 -7.45
C LEU A 88 22.98 11.12 -7.19
N ALA A 89 22.47 9.91 -7.42
CA ALA A 89 21.11 9.54 -7.05
C ALA A 89 21.13 8.51 -5.91
N SER A 90 20.50 8.83 -4.77
CA SER A 90 20.48 7.96 -3.59
C SER A 90 19.09 7.86 -2.96
N GLU A 91 18.84 6.75 -2.25
CA GLU A 91 17.67 6.60 -1.39
C GLU A 91 17.82 7.33 -0.05
N GLN A 92 19.06 7.66 0.33
CA GLN A 92 19.37 8.40 1.55
C GLN A 92 19.28 9.89 1.27
N LYS A 93 18.56 10.62 2.12
CA LYS A 93 18.27 12.05 1.97
C LYS A 93 19.43 12.95 2.38
N ASP A 94 20.15 12.57 3.42
CA ASP A 94 21.10 13.46 4.10
C ASP A 94 22.53 12.92 3.93
N LEU A 95 22.95 12.68 2.68
CA LEU A 95 24.34 12.33 2.39
C LEU A 95 25.23 13.58 2.42
N THR A 96 26.35 13.49 3.13
CA THR A 96 27.34 14.57 3.20
C THR A 96 28.31 14.49 2.02
N GLY A 97 28.74 15.64 1.50
CA GLY A 97 29.77 15.73 0.46
C GLY A 97 29.28 15.74 -0.99
N HIS A 98 27.96 15.72 -1.23
CA HIS A 98 27.38 15.65 -2.58
C HIS A 98 26.63 16.93 -3.02
N GLY A 99 26.68 17.98 -2.21
CA GLY A 99 25.95 19.24 -2.46
C GLY A 99 24.49 19.19 -2.05
N ALA A 100 23.68 20.13 -2.54
CA ALA A 100 22.26 20.20 -2.23
C ALA A 100 21.43 19.16 -3.02
N ILE A 101 20.23 18.84 -2.52
CA ILE A 101 19.28 18.00 -3.26
C ILE A 101 18.61 18.85 -4.34
N VAL A 102 18.86 18.51 -5.60
CA VAL A 102 18.29 19.20 -6.77
C VAL A 102 16.91 18.63 -7.11
N ARG A 103 16.74 17.30 -7.03
CA ARG A 103 15.47 16.65 -7.37
C ARG A 103 15.10 15.56 -6.37
N LYS A 104 13.81 15.35 -6.21
CA LYS A 104 13.23 14.30 -5.38
C LYS A 104 12.15 13.57 -6.17
N TYR A 105 12.31 12.25 -6.30
CA TYR A 105 11.35 11.35 -6.91
C TYR A 105 10.60 10.58 -5.82
N ASP A 106 9.32 10.30 -6.04
CA ASP A 106 8.46 9.59 -5.09
C ASP A 106 8.69 8.07 -5.11
N SER A 107 9.34 7.57 -6.17
CA SER A 107 9.78 6.17 -6.24
C SER A 107 10.99 5.95 -7.13
N LYS A 108 11.66 4.81 -6.90
CA LYS A 108 12.67 4.27 -7.83
C LYS A 108 12.17 4.08 -9.25
N LYS A 109 10.92 3.64 -9.41
CA LYS A 109 10.33 3.38 -10.73
C LYS A 109 10.18 4.67 -11.51
N GLU A 110 9.73 5.73 -10.84
CA GLU A 110 9.61 7.07 -11.42
C GLU A 110 10.98 7.61 -11.85
N TYR A 111 12.00 7.51 -10.99
CA TYR A 111 13.37 7.90 -11.35
C TYR A 111 13.89 7.14 -12.58
N ALA A 112 13.75 5.80 -12.59
CA ALA A 112 14.20 4.98 -13.71
C ALA A 112 13.48 5.34 -15.01
N ARG A 113 12.15 5.53 -14.94
CA ARG A 113 11.36 5.92 -16.11
C ARG A 113 11.74 7.31 -16.61
N HIS A 114 12.00 8.27 -15.71
CA HIS A 114 12.47 9.59 -16.12
C HIS A 114 13.78 9.51 -16.91
N LYS A 115 14.75 8.70 -16.45
CA LYS A 115 16.01 8.51 -17.17
C LYS A 115 15.83 7.87 -18.53
N GLU A 116 14.87 6.94 -18.66
CA GLU A 116 14.50 6.37 -19.96
C GLU A 116 13.89 7.43 -20.89
N LEU A 117 12.96 8.25 -20.39
CA LEU A 117 12.36 9.34 -21.16
C LEU A 117 13.40 10.40 -21.57
N GLU A 118 14.34 10.77 -20.69
CA GLU A 118 15.47 11.67 -21.03
C GLU A 118 16.31 11.09 -22.18
N LEU A 119 16.52 9.77 -22.23
CA LEU A 119 17.24 9.12 -23.33
C LEU A 119 16.42 9.10 -24.62
N LEU A 120 15.11 8.85 -24.55
CA LEU A 120 14.21 8.88 -25.69
C LEU A 120 14.12 10.28 -26.30
N GLU A 121 14.10 11.32 -25.46
CA GLU A 121 14.10 12.72 -25.91
C GLU A 121 15.42 13.06 -26.61
N ARG A 122 16.56 12.68 -26.03
CA ARG A 122 17.87 12.86 -26.68
C ARG A 122 17.98 12.10 -28.01
N GLY A 123 17.32 10.95 -28.11
CA GLY A 123 17.23 10.15 -29.34
C GLY A 123 16.23 10.68 -30.36
N GLY A 124 15.47 11.75 -30.05
CA GLY A 124 14.46 12.33 -30.93
C GLY A 124 13.17 11.51 -31.06
N ALA A 125 12.98 10.45 -30.27
CA ALA A 125 11.76 9.64 -30.29
C ALA A 125 10.57 10.32 -29.60
N ILE A 126 10.87 11.26 -28.70
CA ILE A 126 9.91 12.17 -28.05
C ILE A 126 10.51 13.57 -28.00
N SER A 127 9.70 14.58 -27.66
CA SER A 127 10.16 15.96 -27.42
C SER A 127 9.35 16.64 -26.32
N ASP A 128 9.81 17.81 -25.86
CA ASP A 128 9.12 18.64 -24.84
C ASP A 128 8.81 17.86 -23.54
N LEU A 129 9.79 17.08 -23.06
CA LEU A 129 9.66 16.33 -21.82
C LEU A 129 9.56 17.27 -20.61
N LYS A 130 8.45 17.15 -19.89
CA LYS A 130 8.16 17.90 -18.66
C LYS A 130 7.88 16.94 -17.51
N TRP A 131 8.27 17.36 -16.32
CA TRP A 131 8.15 16.60 -15.09
C TRP A 131 7.17 17.28 -14.12
N GLN A 132 6.35 16.49 -13.44
CA GLN A 132 5.40 16.93 -12.41
C GLN A 132 4.45 18.03 -12.90
N VAL A 133 3.84 17.83 -14.07
CA VAL A 133 2.99 18.84 -14.72
C VAL A 133 1.62 18.92 -14.04
N ARG A 134 1.25 20.14 -13.66
CA ARG A 134 -0.02 20.45 -13.02
C ARG A 134 -1.11 20.70 -14.07
N LEU A 135 -1.99 19.73 -14.24
CA LEU A 135 -3.15 19.78 -15.15
C LEU A 135 -4.40 20.17 -14.36
N LEU A 136 -5.20 21.09 -14.89
CA LEU A 136 -6.43 21.54 -14.26
C LEU A 136 -7.52 20.50 -14.47
N LEU A 137 -8.13 20.01 -13.39
CA LEU A 137 -9.19 19.01 -13.44
C LEU A 137 -10.57 19.66 -13.33
N GLN A 138 -10.73 20.55 -12.36
CA GLN A 138 -11.96 21.29 -12.12
C GLN A 138 -11.62 22.73 -11.75
N GLU A 139 -12.33 23.68 -12.36
CA GLU A 139 -12.20 25.09 -12.03
C GLU A 139 -12.61 25.36 -10.59
N GLY A 140 -12.07 26.43 -10.01
CA GLY A 140 -12.66 26.99 -8.80
C GLY A 140 -14.02 27.58 -9.12
N PHE A 141 -14.96 27.50 -8.18
CA PHE A 141 -16.29 28.06 -8.35
C PHE A 141 -16.80 28.60 -7.02
N THR A 142 -17.81 29.47 -7.07
CA THR A 142 -18.54 29.90 -5.87
C THR A 142 -19.79 29.04 -5.74
N ASP A 143 -20.01 28.46 -4.55
CA ASP A 143 -21.21 27.67 -4.30
C ASP A 143 -22.46 28.54 -4.11
N GLY A 144 -23.62 27.88 -3.97
CA GLY A 144 -24.90 28.56 -3.75
C GLY A 144 -24.96 29.37 -2.45
N ASP A 145 -24.07 29.08 -1.49
CA ASP A 145 -23.95 29.80 -0.21
C ASP A 145 -22.97 30.98 -0.30
N GLY A 146 -22.42 31.28 -1.49
CA GLY A 146 -21.46 32.36 -1.72
C GLY A 146 -20.01 32.03 -1.32
N LYS A 147 -19.70 30.78 -0.94
CA LYS A 147 -18.34 30.37 -0.57
C LYS A 147 -17.52 29.99 -1.79
N LYS A 148 -16.27 30.45 -1.84
CA LYS A 148 -15.32 30.11 -2.90
C LYS A 148 -14.69 28.73 -2.68
N VAL A 149 -14.92 27.82 -3.60
CA VAL A 149 -14.31 26.50 -3.68
C VAL A 149 -13.07 26.58 -4.59
N ARG A 150 -11.93 26.07 -4.09
CA ARG A 150 -10.67 26.09 -4.83
C ARG A 150 -10.66 25.13 -6.03
N PRO A 151 -9.94 25.45 -7.12
CA PRO A 151 -9.73 24.53 -8.23
C PRO A 151 -9.03 23.24 -7.79
N ILE A 152 -9.33 22.16 -8.51
CA ILE A 152 -8.70 20.85 -8.34
C ILE A 152 -7.75 20.64 -9.49
N TYR A 153 -6.51 20.26 -9.17
CA TYR A 153 -5.50 19.91 -10.14
C TYR A 153 -5.10 18.43 -10.03
N TYR A 154 -4.67 17.89 -11.15
CA TYR A 154 -3.98 16.63 -11.28
C TYR A 154 -2.50 16.89 -11.54
N ASN A 155 -1.61 16.30 -10.74
CA ASN A 155 -0.17 16.38 -10.99
C ASN A 155 0.23 15.10 -11.69
N ALA A 156 0.57 15.20 -12.98
CA ALA A 156 1.07 14.08 -13.77
C ALA A 156 2.57 13.93 -13.58
N ASP A 157 3.07 12.69 -13.52
CA ASP A 157 4.50 12.43 -13.35
C ASP A 157 5.29 12.99 -14.54
N PHE A 158 4.87 12.67 -15.77
CA PHE A 158 5.51 13.17 -16.99
C PHE A 158 4.51 13.60 -18.05
N THR A 159 4.89 14.60 -18.84
CA THR A 159 4.23 14.90 -20.12
C THR A 159 5.27 15.11 -21.20
N TYR A 160 4.98 14.69 -22.42
CA TYR A 160 5.89 14.85 -23.56
C TYR A 160 5.10 14.77 -24.87
N ILE A 161 5.71 15.20 -25.97
CA ILE A 161 5.16 15.04 -27.33
C ILE A 161 5.74 13.77 -27.95
N GLN A 162 4.86 12.93 -28.47
CA GLN A 162 5.21 11.77 -29.28
C GLN A 162 4.20 11.64 -30.42
N ASP A 163 4.68 11.44 -31.65
CA ASP A 163 3.83 11.32 -32.85
C ASP A 163 2.82 12.49 -32.97
N ASP A 164 3.31 13.72 -32.78
CA ASP A 164 2.52 14.97 -32.79
C ASP A 164 1.36 15.03 -31.78
N ARG A 165 1.37 14.16 -30.77
CA ARG A 165 0.39 14.14 -29.69
C ARG A 165 1.05 14.34 -28.34
N GLU A 166 0.41 15.14 -27.51
CA GLU A 166 0.84 15.29 -26.13
C GLU A 166 0.40 14.07 -25.31
N VAL A 167 1.38 13.39 -24.75
CA VAL A 167 1.22 12.22 -23.88
C VAL A 167 1.32 12.67 -22.43
N VAL A 168 0.35 12.27 -21.62
CA VAL A 168 0.37 12.34 -20.16
C VAL A 168 0.66 10.93 -19.64
N GLU A 169 1.83 10.76 -19.04
CA GLU A 169 2.29 9.47 -18.53
C GLU A 169 2.42 9.49 -17.01
N ASP A 170 1.86 8.47 -16.36
CA ASP A 170 1.80 8.37 -14.91
C ASP A 170 2.36 7.02 -14.46
N VAL A 171 3.34 7.04 -13.54
CA VAL A 171 4.09 5.87 -13.13
C VAL A 171 3.40 5.18 -11.96
N LYS A 172 3.09 3.90 -12.12
CA LYS A 172 2.40 3.11 -11.11
C LYS A 172 3.10 1.78 -10.87
N GLY A 173 3.19 1.41 -9.59
CA GLY A 173 3.72 0.10 -9.21
C GLY A 173 2.77 -1.03 -9.61
N ILE A 174 3.30 -2.24 -9.74
CA ILE A 174 2.50 -3.45 -9.94
C ILE A 174 2.33 -4.15 -8.59
N ASP A 175 1.15 -4.70 -8.34
CA ASP A 175 0.88 -5.54 -7.18
C ASP A 175 1.48 -6.92 -7.41
N ARG A 176 2.41 -7.33 -6.54
CA ARG A 176 3.17 -8.58 -6.71
C ARG A 176 2.31 -9.84 -6.66
N TYR A 177 1.14 -9.78 -6.03
CA TYR A 177 0.27 -10.94 -5.86
C TYR A 177 -0.75 -11.05 -6.99
N THR A 178 -1.31 -9.91 -7.40
CA THR A 178 -2.38 -9.87 -8.42
C THR A 178 -1.87 -9.57 -9.83
N GLY A 179 -0.62 -9.09 -9.98
CA GLY A 179 -0.05 -8.65 -11.26
C GLY A 179 -0.69 -7.38 -11.83
N LYS A 180 -1.65 -6.78 -11.13
CA LYS A 180 -2.38 -5.59 -11.59
C LYS A 180 -1.63 -4.31 -11.25
N ILE A 181 -1.83 -3.29 -12.08
CA ILE A 181 -1.36 -1.94 -11.79
C ILE A 181 -2.02 -1.46 -10.50
N ARG A 182 -1.21 -0.92 -9.58
CA ARG A 182 -1.66 -0.44 -8.27
C ARG A 182 -2.22 0.96 -8.40
N THR A 183 -3.53 1.02 -8.57
CA THR A 183 -4.30 2.27 -8.60
C THR A 183 -5.22 2.36 -7.40
N THR A 184 -5.36 3.56 -6.83
CA THR A 184 -6.41 3.86 -5.83
C THR A 184 -7.71 4.27 -6.53
N GLU A 185 -8.84 4.18 -5.85
CA GLU A 185 -10.13 4.65 -6.38
C GLU A 185 -10.09 6.15 -6.72
N ALA A 186 -9.47 6.96 -5.85
CA ALA A 186 -9.26 8.38 -6.09
C ALA A 186 -8.42 8.65 -7.35
N PHE A 187 -7.39 7.84 -7.60
CA PHE A 187 -6.63 7.93 -8.86
C PHE A 187 -7.52 7.60 -10.05
N GLN A 188 -8.24 6.48 -10.01
CA GLN A 188 -9.09 6.05 -11.14
C GLN A 188 -10.15 7.09 -11.48
N LEU A 189 -10.79 7.68 -10.47
CA LEU A 189 -11.76 8.76 -10.65
C LEU A 189 -11.12 9.99 -11.27
N LYS A 190 -10.01 10.48 -10.70
CA LYS A 190 -9.30 11.65 -11.25
C LYS A 190 -8.81 11.39 -12.67
N TRP A 191 -8.29 10.20 -12.95
CA TRP A 191 -7.85 9.78 -14.29
C TRP A 191 -8.99 9.76 -15.30
N LYS A 192 -10.18 9.32 -14.88
CA LYS A 192 -11.40 9.37 -15.71
C LYS A 192 -11.80 10.82 -16.02
N LEU A 193 -11.84 11.69 -15.01
CA LEU A 193 -12.17 13.10 -15.17
C LEU A 193 -11.14 13.84 -16.04
N LEU A 194 -9.86 13.52 -15.87
CA LEU A 194 -8.77 14.14 -16.61
C LEU A 194 -8.88 13.85 -18.11
N ARG A 195 -9.13 12.58 -18.45
CA ARG A 195 -9.36 12.15 -19.85
C ARG A 195 -10.57 12.83 -20.49
N ALA A 196 -11.65 12.98 -19.73
CA ALA A 196 -12.83 13.68 -20.22
C ALA A 196 -12.55 15.17 -20.50
N ARG A 197 -11.71 15.82 -19.67
CA ARG A 197 -11.37 17.23 -19.82
C ARG A 197 -10.35 17.51 -20.93
N TYR A 198 -9.45 16.59 -21.21
CA TYR A 198 -8.40 16.73 -22.23
C TYR A 198 -8.48 15.61 -23.28
N PRO A 199 -9.54 15.56 -24.10
CA PRO A 199 -9.78 14.45 -25.04
C PRO A 199 -8.69 14.33 -26.12
N ASN A 200 -7.97 15.40 -26.42
CA ASN A 200 -6.93 15.44 -27.45
C ASN A 200 -5.57 14.94 -26.95
N LYS A 201 -5.40 14.69 -25.65
CA LYS A 201 -4.16 14.15 -25.08
C LYS A 201 -4.21 12.62 -25.03
N SER A 202 -3.05 11.99 -25.15
CA SER A 202 -2.87 10.55 -24.95
C SER A 202 -2.54 10.27 -23.49
N PHE A 203 -3.14 9.24 -22.89
CA PHE A 203 -3.00 8.93 -21.47
C PHE A 203 -2.43 7.54 -21.27
N ARG A 204 -1.30 7.45 -20.57
CA ARG A 204 -0.56 6.19 -20.34
C ARG A 204 -0.26 5.98 -18.87
N ILE A 205 -0.32 4.73 -18.45
CA ILE A 205 0.13 4.30 -17.12
C ILE A 205 1.33 3.37 -17.32
N PHE A 206 2.45 3.71 -16.69
CA PHE A 206 3.71 2.96 -16.78
C PHE A 206 3.95 2.07 -15.58
#